data_AF-A0A530YMD0-F1
#
_entry.id   AF-A0A530YMD0-F1
#
_cell.length_a   1.000
_cell.length_b   1.000
_cell.length_c   1.000
_cell.angle_alpha   90.00
_cell.angle_beta   90.00
_cell.angle_gamma   90.00
#
_symmetry.space_group_name_H-M   'P 1'
#
loop_
_entity.id
_entity.type
_entity.pdbx_description
1 polymer ?
#
loop_
_entity_poly.entity_id
_entity_poly.type
_entity_poly.pdbx_seq_one_letter_code
_entity_poly.pdbx_strand_id
1 'polypeptide(L)'
;MTGFLTRLYQTTHPPKSVRDREAWQRDITERTNDHSERLKEHDALLRPVDETFTGLTERLIGALARACPDGLAEQFFDFEELLSALPGTTEDALTEAAQDLISLGLVEERSSIGAESLRPTQAFYERFDNRVMLEWHSKGTRHDAAVIASLMLEMKERRSAELHTLTTWPLRRFNPALVHLKNKHPEWCWRDHSHSDYSTIGLLIDAKERAGLRRFIATVEREAGH
;
A
#
# COMPACT_ATOMS: atom_id res chain seq x y z
N MET A 1 58.38 -7.74 43.04
CA MET A 1 57.71 -8.76 42.20
C MET A 1 56.17 -8.78 42.30
N THR A 2 55.55 -8.26 43.36
CA THR A 2 54.08 -8.31 43.55
C THR A 2 53.26 -7.56 42.49
N GLY A 3 53.61 -6.31 42.16
CA GLY A 3 52.76 -5.47 41.27
C GLY A 3 52.60 -5.95 39.82
N PHE A 4 53.50 -6.79 39.31
CA PHE A 4 53.38 -7.35 37.95
C PHE A 4 52.28 -8.42 37.88
N LEU A 5 52.21 -9.29 38.90
CA LEU A 5 51.16 -10.30 39.02
C LEU A 5 49.78 -9.67 39.23
N THR A 6 49.70 -8.58 40.01
CA THR A 6 48.44 -7.84 40.20
C THR A 6 47.91 -7.25 38.89
N ARG A 7 48.77 -6.72 38.02
CA ARG A 7 48.37 -6.25 36.68
C ARG A 7 47.88 -7.39 35.80
N LEU A 8 48.63 -8.51 35.70
CA LEU A 8 48.19 -9.68 34.91
C LEU A 8 46.83 -10.24 35.39
N TYR A 9 46.62 -10.27 36.71
CA TYR A 9 45.35 -10.71 37.30
C TYR A 9 44.21 -9.75 36.94
N GLN A 10 44.42 -8.43 37.02
CA GLN A 10 43.41 -7.44 36.62
C GLN A 10 43.12 -7.44 35.11
N THR A 11 44.09 -7.79 34.25
CA THR A 11 43.88 -7.91 32.80
C THR A 11 43.09 -9.17 32.43
N THR A 12 43.31 -10.30 33.12
CA THR A 12 42.58 -11.56 32.88
C THR A 12 41.23 -11.60 33.60
N HIS A 13 41.13 -10.93 34.75
CA HIS A 13 39.93 -10.82 35.58
C HIS A 13 39.58 -9.34 35.80
N PRO A 14 39.09 -8.64 34.76
CA PRO A 14 38.71 -7.23 34.89
C PRO A 14 37.70 -7.04 36.02
N PRO A 15 37.84 -5.96 36.83
CA PRO A 15 36.93 -5.68 37.94
C PRO A 15 35.47 -5.70 37.49
N LYS A 16 34.56 -6.09 38.38
CA LYS A 16 33.13 -6.19 38.07
C LYS A 16 32.58 -4.90 37.44
N SER A 17 32.99 -3.73 37.93
CA SER A 17 32.63 -2.42 37.37
C SER A 17 33.07 -2.17 35.92
N VAL A 18 34.14 -2.80 35.44
CA VAL A 18 34.58 -2.72 34.05
C VAL A 18 33.73 -3.63 33.17
N ARG A 19 33.51 -4.89 33.62
CA ARG A 19 32.64 -5.85 32.92
C ARG A 19 31.19 -5.36 32.83
N ASP A 20 30.66 -4.81 33.91
CA ASP A 20 29.31 -4.25 33.98
C ASP A 20 29.19 -3.03 33.03
N ARG A 21 30.23 -2.20 32.91
CA ARG A 21 30.29 -1.08 31.96
C ARG A 21 30.35 -1.54 30.51
N GLU A 22 31.16 -2.53 30.18
CA GLU A 22 31.26 -3.12 28.82
C GLU A 22 29.98 -3.87 28.41
N ALA A 23 29.27 -4.48 29.36
CA ALA A 23 27.96 -5.08 29.15
C ALA A 23 26.90 -3.99 28.89
N TRP A 24 26.85 -2.96 29.73
CA TRP A 24 25.96 -1.82 29.57
C TRP A 24 26.18 -1.07 28.25
N GLN A 25 27.45 -0.85 27.85
CA GLN A 25 27.76 -0.20 26.56
C GLN A 25 27.24 -1.03 25.37
N ARG A 26 27.36 -2.36 25.40
CA ARG A 26 26.79 -3.23 24.36
C ARG A 26 25.26 -3.19 24.33
N ASP A 27 24.60 -3.31 25.48
CA ASP A 27 23.13 -3.23 25.58
C ASP A 27 22.59 -1.89 25.04
N ILE A 28 23.27 -0.78 25.33
CA ILE A 28 22.93 0.54 24.78
C ILE A 28 23.19 0.60 23.26
N THR A 29 24.32 0.10 22.76
CA THR A 29 24.58 0.08 21.31
C THR A 29 23.57 -0.79 20.56
N GLU A 30 23.26 -1.97 21.06
CA GLU A 30 22.28 -2.91 20.48
C GLU A 30 20.88 -2.27 20.43
N ARG A 31 20.42 -1.69 21.54
CA ARG A 31 19.14 -0.95 21.61
C ARG A 31 19.11 0.30 20.73
N THR A 32 20.23 1.01 20.60
CA THR A 32 20.32 2.19 19.73
C THR A 32 20.24 1.79 18.26
N ASN A 33 20.84 0.65 17.90
CA ASN A 33 20.74 0.09 16.55
C ASN A 33 19.31 -0.38 16.25
N ASP A 34 18.68 -1.16 17.15
CA ASP A 34 17.26 -1.58 17.05
C ASP A 34 16.33 -0.36 16.85
N HIS A 35 16.47 0.68 17.68
CA HIS A 35 15.68 1.90 17.51
C HIS A 35 15.99 2.63 16.20
N SER A 36 17.24 2.64 15.75
CA SER A 36 17.61 3.28 14.47
C SER A 36 17.06 2.51 13.26
N GLU A 37 16.95 1.19 13.35
CA GLU A 37 16.38 0.33 12.33
C GLU A 37 14.86 0.50 12.28
N ARG A 38 14.18 0.43 13.43
CA ARG A 38 12.74 0.67 13.56
C ARG A 38 12.34 2.11 13.17
N LEU A 39 13.20 3.09 13.41
CA LEU A 39 13.00 4.46 12.91
C LEU A 39 13.14 4.54 11.38
N LYS A 40 14.04 3.78 10.75
CA LYS A 40 14.11 3.68 9.28
C LYS A 40 12.89 2.99 8.68
N GLU A 41 12.41 1.91 9.32
CA GLU A 41 11.16 1.26 8.94
C GLU A 41 9.98 2.22 9.02
N HIS A 42 9.86 2.98 10.12
CA HIS A 42 8.84 4.02 10.27
C HIS A 42 9.00 5.18 9.28
N ASP A 43 10.22 5.67 9.04
CA ASP A 43 10.47 6.72 8.04
C ASP A 43 10.15 6.24 6.62
N ALA A 44 10.43 4.99 6.26
CA ALA A 44 10.04 4.41 4.97
C ALA A 44 8.52 4.26 4.82
N LEU A 45 7.80 4.01 5.92
CA LEU A 45 6.33 3.98 5.95
C LEU A 45 5.70 5.39 5.89
N LEU A 46 6.37 6.42 6.42
CA LEU A 46 5.88 7.81 6.48
C LEU A 46 6.34 8.67 5.28
N ARG A 47 7.44 8.27 4.64
CA ARG A 47 8.01 8.83 3.42
C ARG A 47 8.36 7.66 2.51
N PRO A 48 7.40 7.13 1.71
CA PRO A 48 7.75 6.23 0.62
C PRO A 48 8.82 6.90 -0.21
N VAL A 49 9.91 6.19 -0.51
CA VAL A 49 11.04 6.74 -1.24
C VAL A 49 10.53 7.29 -2.56
N ASP A 50 10.88 8.54 -2.89
CA ASP A 50 10.66 9.14 -4.21
C ASP A 50 11.58 8.47 -5.25
N GLU A 51 11.35 7.18 -5.49
CA GLU A 51 12.00 6.43 -6.57
C GLU A 51 11.54 7.04 -7.89
N THR A 52 12.44 7.80 -8.52
CA THR A 52 12.25 8.29 -9.88
C THR A 52 12.33 7.13 -10.84
N PHE A 53 11.17 6.59 -11.22
CA PHE A 53 11.03 5.74 -12.39
C PHE A 53 11.44 6.52 -13.63
N THR A 54 12.16 5.86 -14.54
CA THR A 54 12.60 6.46 -15.82
C THR A 54 12.49 5.44 -16.94
N GLY A 55 12.54 5.90 -18.19
CA GLY A 55 12.66 5.02 -19.36
C GLY A 55 11.42 4.14 -19.57
N LEU A 56 11.62 2.82 -19.65
CA LEU A 56 10.53 1.89 -19.95
C LEU A 56 9.55 1.74 -18.77
N THR A 57 10.05 1.68 -17.53
CA THR A 57 9.20 1.54 -16.33
C THR A 57 8.26 2.74 -16.16
N GLU A 58 8.74 3.96 -16.43
CA GLU A 58 7.90 5.18 -16.48
C GLU A 58 6.82 5.10 -17.58
N ARG A 59 7.20 4.64 -18.78
CA ARG A 59 6.24 4.43 -19.88
C ARG A 59 5.19 3.38 -19.53
N LEU A 60 5.57 2.28 -18.87
CA LEU A 60 4.68 1.21 -18.44
C LEU A 60 3.69 1.70 -17.38
N ILE A 61 4.15 2.43 -16.36
CA ILE A 61 3.28 3.15 -15.41
C ILE A 61 2.29 4.04 -16.19
N GLY A 62 2.79 4.85 -17.13
CA GLY A 62 1.97 5.73 -17.95
C GLY A 62 1.01 5.03 -18.91
N ALA A 63 1.24 3.77 -19.28
CA ALA A 63 0.33 2.95 -20.08
C ALA A 63 -0.76 2.34 -19.20
N LEU A 64 -0.37 1.64 -18.12
CA LEU A 64 -1.27 1.06 -17.13
C LEU A 64 -2.22 2.10 -16.52
N ALA A 65 -1.69 3.27 -16.15
CA ALA A 65 -2.46 4.40 -15.63
C ALA A 65 -3.39 5.05 -16.68
N ARG A 66 -3.30 4.71 -17.98
CA ARG A 66 -4.26 5.17 -19.00
C ARG A 66 -5.21 4.07 -19.46
N ALA A 67 -4.78 2.81 -19.38
CA ALA A 67 -5.56 1.66 -19.81
C ALA A 67 -6.69 1.27 -18.83
N CYS A 68 -6.62 1.69 -17.55
CA CYS A 68 -7.66 1.39 -16.56
C CYS A 68 -8.60 2.60 -16.32
N PRO A 69 -9.76 2.70 -16.99
CA PRO A 69 -10.78 3.73 -16.72
C PRO A 69 -11.55 3.50 -15.42
N ASP A 70 -11.47 2.28 -14.86
CA ASP A 70 -12.28 1.85 -13.72
C ASP A 70 -11.48 1.74 -12.42
N GLY A 71 -10.14 1.86 -12.48
CA GLY A 71 -9.22 1.89 -11.33
C GLY A 71 -9.44 0.78 -10.31
N LEU A 72 -9.03 -0.46 -10.63
CA LEU A 72 -9.27 -1.70 -9.84
C LEU A 72 -10.59 -2.45 -10.11
N ALA A 73 -11.09 -2.40 -11.35
CA ALA A 73 -11.83 -3.54 -11.87
C ALA A 73 -10.95 -4.82 -11.83
N GLU A 74 -11.55 -6.02 -11.88
CA GLU A 74 -10.83 -7.31 -11.99
C GLU A 74 -10.14 -7.53 -13.35
N GLN A 75 -9.86 -6.45 -14.09
CA GLN A 75 -9.18 -6.46 -15.38
C GLN A 75 -7.67 -6.64 -15.21
N PHE A 76 -7.12 -7.58 -15.97
CA PHE A 76 -5.69 -7.74 -16.20
C PHE A 76 -5.40 -7.31 -17.65
N PHE A 77 -4.21 -6.78 -17.88
CA PHE A 77 -3.72 -6.39 -19.21
C PHE A 77 -2.69 -7.42 -19.66
N ASP A 78 -2.96 -8.09 -20.78
CA ASP A 78 -2.06 -9.10 -21.32
C ASP A 78 -0.82 -8.45 -21.93
N PHE A 79 0.33 -9.15 -21.91
CA PHE A 79 1.58 -8.60 -22.43
C PHE A 79 1.49 -8.15 -23.90
N GLU A 80 0.68 -8.82 -24.74
CA GLU A 80 0.43 -8.40 -26.12
C GLU A 80 -0.21 -6.99 -26.20
N GLU A 81 -1.18 -6.69 -25.33
CA GLU A 81 -1.82 -5.37 -25.25
C GLU A 81 -0.82 -4.29 -24.82
N LEU A 82 0.02 -4.62 -23.84
CA LEU A 82 1.05 -3.71 -23.31
C LEU A 82 2.16 -3.45 -24.33
N LEU A 83 2.62 -4.46 -25.07
CA LEU A 83 3.59 -4.30 -26.16
C LEU A 83 3.01 -3.43 -27.30
N SER A 84 1.72 -3.60 -27.63
CA SER A 84 1.02 -2.74 -28.58
C SER A 84 0.95 -1.27 -28.12
N ALA A 85 0.68 -1.03 -26.84
CA ALA A 85 0.69 0.29 -26.22
C ALA A 85 2.11 0.90 -26.05
N LEU A 86 3.16 0.07 -26.10
CA LEU A 86 4.55 0.44 -25.86
C LEU A 86 5.43 0.11 -27.08
N PRO A 87 5.26 0.80 -28.22
CA PRO A 87 6.01 0.53 -29.44
C PRO A 87 7.53 0.62 -29.20
N GLY A 88 8.27 -0.27 -29.88
CA GLY A 88 9.72 -0.40 -29.76
C GLY A 88 10.22 -1.15 -28.51
N THR A 89 9.33 -1.72 -27.72
CA THR A 89 9.67 -2.57 -26.56
C THR A 89 9.72 -4.05 -26.97
N THR A 90 10.64 -4.82 -26.37
CA THR A 90 10.69 -6.29 -26.47
C THR A 90 10.02 -6.93 -25.25
N GLU A 91 9.60 -8.19 -25.40
CA GLU A 91 9.00 -8.98 -24.31
C GLU A 91 9.91 -9.03 -23.08
N ASP A 92 11.18 -9.43 -23.24
CA ASP A 92 12.19 -9.43 -22.16
C ASP A 92 12.27 -8.09 -21.39
N ALA A 93 12.29 -6.97 -22.11
CA ALA A 93 12.41 -5.65 -21.50
C ALA A 93 11.11 -5.22 -20.79
N LEU A 94 9.95 -5.64 -21.31
CA LEU A 94 8.67 -5.48 -20.62
C LEU A 94 8.63 -6.32 -19.34
N THR A 95 9.13 -7.56 -19.37
CA THR A 95 9.24 -8.44 -18.21
C THR A 95 10.13 -7.81 -17.12
N GLU A 96 11.33 -7.31 -17.47
CA GLU A 96 12.22 -6.62 -16.52
C GLU A 96 11.52 -5.40 -15.88
N ALA A 97 10.91 -4.53 -16.69
CA ALA A 97 10.19 -3.35 -16.20
C ALA A 97 8.92 -3.69 -15.40
N ALA A 98 8.29 -4.83 -15.65
CA ALA A 98 7.18 -5.35 -14.87
C ALA A 98 7.64 -5.88 -13.50
N GLN A 99 8.75 -6.63 -13.47
CA GLN A 99 9.31 -7.17 -12.23
C GLN A 99 9.78 -6.06 -11.26
N ASP A 100 10.30 -4.94 -11.77
CA ASP A 100 10.52 -3.73 -10.95
C ASP A 100 9.24 -3.31 -10.21
N LEU A 101 8.12 -3.17 -10.93
CA LEU A 101 6.83 -2.73 -10.35
C LEU A 101 6.19 -3.79 -9.44
N ILE A 102 6.37 -5.08 -9.74
CA ILE A 102 5.91 -6.20 -8.91
C ILE A 102 6.69 -6.23 -7.59
N SER A 103 8.02 -6.02 -7.63
CA SER A 103 8.86 -6.00 -6.42
C SER A 103 8.48 -4.89 -5.43
N LEU A 104 7.94 -3.78 -5.94
CA LEU A 104 7.42 -2.65 -5.18
C LEU A 104 5.94 -2.79 -4.78
N GLY A 105 5.29 -3.91 -5.13
CA GLY A 105 3.87 -4.15 -4.86
C GLY A 105 2.91 -3.23 -5.62
N LEU A 106 3.38 -2.57 -6.69
CA LEU A 106 2.60 -1.64 -7.51
C LEU A 106 1.82 -2.38 -8.60
N VAL A 107 2.27 -3.56 -9.01
CA VAL A 107 1.60 -4.39 -10.01
C VAL A 107 1.48 -5.83 -9.48
N GLU A 108 0.31 -6.43 -9.67
CA GLU A 108 0.08 -7.86 -9.52
C GLU A 108 0.26 -8.56 -10.87
N GLU A 109 1.01 -9.65 -10.89
CA GLU A 109 1.11 -10.54 -12.04
C GLU A 109 0.12 -11.69 -11.91
N ARG A 110 -0.50 -12.09 -13.02
CA ARG A 110 -1.21 -13.36 -13.16
C ARG A 110 -0.69 -14.07 -14.41
N SER A 111 0.16 -15.06 -14.20
CA SER A 111 0.62 -15.99 -15.23
C SER A 111 -0.42 -17.10 -15.41
N SER A 112 -0.85 -17.30 -16.66
CA SER A 112 -1.71 -18.40 -17.10
C SER A 112 -1.01 -19.18 -18.22
N ILE A 113 -1.55 -20.32 -18.66
CA ILE A 113 -0.87 -21.19 -19.63
C ILE A 113 -0.68 -20.46 -20.97
N GLY A 114 0.52 -19.95 -21.21
CA GLY A 114 0.90 -19.22 -22.43
C GLY A 114 0.53 -17.73 -22.44
N ALA A 115 0.12 -17.14 -21.32
CA ALA A 115 -0.15 -15.70 -21.24
C ALA A 115 0.18 -15.13 -19.85
N GLU A 116 1.07 -14.14 -19.83
CA GLU A 116 1.35 -13.29 -18.68
C GLU A 116 0.50 -12.02 -18.75
N SER A 117 -0.02 -11.59 -17.59
CA SER A 117 -0.97 -10.48 -17.51
C SER A 117 -0.74 -9.68 -16.23
N LEU A 118 -0.87 -8.35 -16.33
CA LEU A 118 -0.54 -7.40 -15.25
C LEU A 118 -1.78 -6.62 -14.80
N ARG A 119 -1.90 -6.36 -13.50
CA ARG A 119 -2.93 -5.47 -12.94
C ARG A 119 -2.32 -4.45 -11.97
N PRO A 120 -2.61 -3.13 -12.11
CA PRO A 120 -2.19 -2.14 -11.11
C PRO A 120 -2.86 -2.39 -9.75
N THR A 121 -2.11 -2.28 -8.66
CA THR A 121 -2.61 -2.53 -7.29
C THR A 121 -3.16 -1.25 -6.64
N GLN A 122 -3.78 -1.39 -5.46
CA GLN A 122 -4.16 -0.25 -4.61
C GLN A 122 -2.98 0.74 -4.38
N ALA A 123 -1.76 0.21 -4.18
CA ALA A 123 -0.57 1.02 -3.94
C ALA A 123 -0.16 1.83 -5.17
N PHE A 124 -0.39 1.32 -6.39
CA PHE A 124 -0.16 2.05 -7.62
C PHE A 124 -1.04 3.29 -7.73
N TYR A 125 -2.35 3.17 -7.48
CA TYR A 125 -3.25 4.33 -7.53
C TYR A 125 -2.91 5.33 -6.42
N GLU A 126 -2.64 4.87 -5.20
CA GLU A 126 -2.23 5.75 -4.09
C GLU A 126 -0.88 6.47 -4.35
N ARG A 127 0.02 5.89 -5.16
CA ARG A 127 1.31 6.49 -5.54
C ARG A 127 1.20 7.43 -6.75
N PHE A 128 0.53 7.02 -7.83
CA PHE A 128 0.59 7.71 -9.12
C PHE A 128 -0.63 8.58 -9.46
N ASP A 129 -1.83 8.29 -8.94
CA ASP A 129 -3.03 9.06 -9.29
C ASP A 129 -3.16 10.39 -8.53
N ASN A 130 -2.22 10.73 -7.62
CA ASN A 130 -2.26 11.95 -6.80
C ASN A 130 -2.56 13.24 -7.60
N ARG A 131 -2.06 13.38 -8.84
CA ARG A 131 -2.40 14.52 -9.72
C ARG A 131 -3.84 14.48 -10.23
N VAL A 132 -4.33 13.30 -10.61
CA VAL A 132 -5.71 13.07 -11.07
C VAL A 132 -6.71 13.26 -9.92
N MET A 133 -6.34 12.84 -8.71
CA MET A 133 -7.14 13.01 -7.50
C MET A 133 -7.37 14.49 -7.15
N LEU A 134 -6.39 15.37 -7.39
CA LEU A 134 -6.55 16.81 -7.19
C LEU A 134 -7.59 17.42 -8.14
N GLU A 135 -7.65 16.99 -9.40
CA GLU A 135 -8.67 17.44 -10.37
C GLU A 135 -10.09 17.05 -9.91
N TRP A 136 -10.23 15.87 -9.30
CA TRP A 136 -11.49 15.42 -8.69
C TRP A 136 -11.82 16.06 -7.34
N HIS A 137 -10.99 16.98 -6.85
CA HIS A 137 -11.10 17.57 -5.51
C HIS A 137 -11.09 16.50 -4.39
N SER A 138 -10.43 15.37 -4.65
CA SER A 138 -10.19 14.31 -3.66
C SER A 138 -9.09 14.72 -2.70
N LYS A 139 -9.23 14.32 -1.43
CA LYS A 139 -8.16 14.41 -0.41
C LYS A 139 -7.36 13.10 -0.31
N GLY A 140 -7.38 12.29 -1.37
CA GLY A 140 -6.75 10.97 -1.42
C GLY A 140 -7.74 9.83 -1.12
N THR A 141 -7.39 8.63 -1.56
CA THR A 141 -8.25 7.43 -1.57
C THR A 141 -8.88 7.11 -0.22
N ARG A 142 -8.15 7.33 0.88
CA ARG A 142 -8.62 7.07 2.24
C ARG A 142 -9.71 8.05 2.71
N HIS A 143 -9.68 9.30 2.24
CA HIS A 143 -10.76 10.26 2.48
C HIS A 143 -12.01 9.92 1.67
N ASP A 144 -11.82 9.53 0.40
CA ASP A 144 -12.92 9.08 -0.45
C ASP A 144 -13.58 7.80 0.10
N ALA A 145 -12.78 6.89 0.66
CA ALA A 145 -13.27 5.70 1.38
C ALA A 145 -14.12 6.08 2.61
N ALA A 146 -13.82 7.18 3.30
CA ALA A 146 -14.61 7.65 4.43
C ALA A 146 -15.96 8.24 3.99
N VAL A 147 -16.01 8.92 2.84
CA VAL A 147 -17.28 9.37 2.23
C VAL A 147 -18.15 8.17 1.85
N ILE A 148 -17.58 7.14 1.22
CA ILE A 148 -18.30 5.88 0.92
C ILE A 148 -18.80 5.22 2.22
N ALA A 149 -17.97 5.19 3.28
CA ALA A 149 -18.35 4.65 4.57
C ALA A 149 -19.52 5.41 5.23
N SER A 150 -19.59 6.75 5.07
CA SER A 150 -20.72 7.56 5.53
C SER A 150 -22.00 7.24 4.75
N LEU A 151 -21.93 7.18 3.41
CA LEU A 151 -23.06 6.78 2.57
C LEU A 151 -23.59 5.37 2.93
N MET A 152 -22.69 4.42 3.22
CA MET A 152 -23.02 3.08 3.71
C MET A 152 -23.72 3.05 5.09
N LEU A 153 -23.55 4.09 5.91
CA LEU A 153 -24.23 4.24 7.21
C LEU A 153 -25.58 4.94 7.09
N GLU A 154 -25.69 5.92 6.18
CA GLU A 154 -26.92 6.69 5.94
C GLU A 154 -27.98 5.87 5.21
N MET A 155 -27.57 5.01 4.27
CA MET A 155 -28.48 4.21 3.47
C MET A 155 -28.73 2.79 3.98
N LYS A 156 -29.96 2.31 3.78
CA LYS A 156 -30.40 0.96 4.17
C LYS A 156 -30.01 -0.11 3.15
N GLU A 157 -29.93 0.25 1.87
CA GLU A 157 -29.37 -0.58 0.79
C GLU A 157 -27.92 -0.19 0.48
N ARG A 158 -27.17 -1.15 -0.05
CA ARG A 158 -25.72 -1.29 0.19
C ARG A 158 -24.95 -1.81 -1.02
N ARG A 159 -25.51 -1.66 -2.23
CA ARG A 159 -24.86 -2.13 -3.46
C ARG A 159 -23.88 -1.08 -3.97
N SER A 160 -22.74 -1.54 -4.47
CA SER A 160 -21.67 -0.67 -4.97
C SER A 160 -22.15 0.27 -6.09
N ALA A 161 -23.02 -0.22 -6.98
CA ALA A 161 -23.63 0.59 -8.04
C ALA A 161 -24.54 1.72 -7.50
N GLU A 162 -25.23 1.51 -6.38
CA GLU A 162 -26.06 2.55 -5.73
C GLU A 162 -25.15 3.63 -5.13
N LEU A 163 -24.12 3.20 -4.39
CA LEU A 163 -23.11 4.08 -3.78
C LEU A 163 -22.37 4.91 -4.84
N HIS A 164 -21.97 4.30 -5.96
CA HIS A 164 -21.34 4.98 -7.09
C HIS A 164 -22.27 6.01 -7.74
N THR A 165 -23.54 5.66 -7.94
CA THR A 165 -24.54 6.61 -8.47
C THR A 165 -24.69 7.84 -7.57
N LEU A 166 -24.62 7.66 -6.25
CA LEU A 166 -24.74 8.74 -5.26
C LEU A 166 -23.48 9.62 -5.15
N THR A 167 -22.30 9.05 -5.34
CA THR A 167 -21.06 9.84 -5.33
C THR A 167 -20.91 10.67 -6.60
N THR A 168 -21.51 10.25 -7.72
CA THR A 168 -21.33 10.83 -9.08
C THR A 168 -19.85 10.86 -9.54
N TRP A 169 -19.01 10.04 -8.91
CA TRP A 169 -17.58 9.96 -9.23
C TRP A 169 -17.33 9.09 -10.46
N PRO A 170 -16.19 9.22 -11.15
CA PRO A 170 -15.73 8.19 -12.07
C PRO A 170 -15.40 6.90 -11.33
N LEU A 171 -15.56 5.74 -11.98
CA LEU A 171 -15.24 4.42 -11.41
C LEU A 171 -13.81 4.37 -10.85
N ARG A 172 -12.83 4.94 -11.58
CA ARG A 172 -11.44 5.08 -11.12
C ARG A 172 -11.23 5.81 -9.80
N ARG A 173 -12.16 6.65 -9.35
CA ARG A 173 -12.13 7.24 -8.01
C ARG A 173 -12.88 6.37 -6.99
N PHE A 174 -14.00 5.81 -7.42
CA PHE A 174 -14.89 5.02 -6.57
C PHE A 174 -14.28 3.66 -6.17
N ASN A 175 -13.73 2.91 -7.12
CA ASN A 175 -13.22 1.56 -6.89
C ASN A 175 -12.00 1.53 -5.95
N PRO A 176 -10.97 2.40 -6.06
CA PRO A 176 -9.88 2.43 -5.08
C PRO A 176 -10.32 2.80 -3.68
N ALA A 177 -11.32 3.68 -3.54
CA ALA A 177 -11.90 4.03 -2.25
C ALA A 177 -12.65 2.83 -1.63
N LEU A 178 -13.38 2.07 -2.45
CA LEU A 178 -14.09 0.86 -2.03
C LEU A 178 -13.13 -0.30 -1.69
N VAL A 179 -12.08 -0.51 -2.50
CA VAL A 179 -11.02 -1.49 -2.24
C VAL A 179 -10.24 -1.13 -0.98
N HIS A 180 -9.91 0.14 -0.75
CA HIS A 180 -9.26 0.59 0.48
C HIS A 180 -10.10 0.20 1.71
N LEU A 181 -11.42 0.44 1.68
CA LEU A 181 -12.32 0.09 2.76
C LEU A 181 -12.41 -1.43 2.98
N LYS A 182 -12.45 -2.22 1.90
CA LYS A 182 -12.41 -3.70 1.94
C LYS A 182 -11.11 -4.22 2.54
N ASN A 183 -9.96 -3.70 2.11
CA ASN A 183 -8.64 -4.13 2.57
C ASN A 183 -8.34 -3.72 4.03
N LYS A 184 -8.95 -2.64 4.53
CA LYS A 184 -8.90 -2.26 5.96
C LYS A 184 -9.79 -3.15 6.84
N HIS A 185 -10.79 -3.81 6.25
CA HIS A 185 -11.78 -4.61 6.96
C HIS A 185 -12.09 -5.94 6.25
N PRO A 186 -11.08 -6.80 6.02
CA PRO A 186 -11.25 -8.04 5.27
C PRO A 186 -12.15 -9.05 5.99
N GLU A 187 -12.37 -8.89 7.30
CA GLU A 187 -13.15 -9.78 8.15
C GLU A 187 -14.67 -9.48 8.14
N TRP A 188 -15.12 -8.56 7.28
CA TRP A 188 -16.55 -8.22 7.13
C TRP A 188 -17.21 -9.03 6.01
N CYS A 189 -18.54 -9.07 6.01
CA CYS A 189 -19.33 -9.79 5.02
C CYS A 189 -19.44 -9.00 3.70
N TRP A 190 -18.30 -8.84 3.02
CA TRP A 190 -18.22 -8.35 1.65
C TRP A 190 -18.87 -9.36 0.69
N ARG A 191 -19.64 -8.85 -0.27
CA ARG A 191 -20.31 -9.66 -1.29
C ARG A 191 -19.47 -9.67 -2.55
N ASP A 192 -18.50 -10.56 -2.59
CA ASP A 192 -17.71 -10.81 -3.78
C ASP A 192 -18.53 -11.63 -4.78
N HIS A 193 -18.53 -11.26 -6.07
CA HIS A 193 -18.79 -12.07 -7.27
C HIS A 193 -18.75 -11.16 -8.53
N SER A 194 -18.57 -11.77 -9.71
CA SER A 194 -18.16 -11.12 -10.96
C SER A 194 -19.19 -10.17 -11.61
N HIS A 195 -19.10 -8.88 -11.29
CA HIS A 195 -19.51 -7.81 -12.20
C HIS A 195 -18.25 -7.03 -12.61
N SER A 196 -18.12 -6.71 -13.90
CA SER A 196 -16.90 -6.12 -14.50
C SER A 196 -16.47 -4.82 -13.82
N ASP A 197 -17.45 -3.97 -13.47
CA ASP A 197 -17.20 -2.55 -13.22
C ASP A 197 -16.88 -2.23 -11.74
N TYR A 198 -17.06 -3.19 -10.81
CA TYR A 198 -16.94 -2.96 -9.37
C TYR A 198 -16.14 -4.06 -8.66
N SER A 199 -15.25 -3.67 -7.75
CA SER A 199 -14.41 -4.58 -6.95
C SER A 199 -15.16 -5.45 -5.92
N THR A 200 -16.43 -5.15 -5.67
CA THR A 200 -17.35 -5.95 -4.84
C THR A 200 -18.79 -5.56 -5.16
N ILE A 201 -19.76 -6.44 -4.95
CA ILE A 201 -21.20 -6.14 -5.10
C ILE A 201 -21.68 -5.20 -3.99
N GLY A 202 -21.03 -5.24 -2.82
CA GLY A 202 -21.35 -4.40 -1.67
C GLY A 202 -21.07 -5.08 -0.34
N LEU A 203 -21.58 -4.49 0.74
CA LEU A 203 -21.26 -4.90 2.12
C LEU A 203 -22.52 -5.27 2.92
N LEU A 204 -22.37 -6.24 3.82
CA LEU A 204 -23.23 -6.42 4.99
C LEU A 204 -22.37 -6.11 6.25
N ILE A 205 -22.70 -5.15 7.14
CA ILE A 205 -23.91 -4.30 7.21
C ILE A 205 -24.71 -4.50 8.51
N ASP A 206 -24.20 -5.23 9.50
CA ASP A 206 -24.87 -5.36 10.80
C ASP A 206 -24.27 -4.43 11.87
N ALA A 207 -24.50 -4.70 13.16
CA ALA A 207 -24.01 -3.89 14.27
C ALA A 207 -22.47 -3.82 14.31
N LYS A 208 -21.78 -4.92 13.98
CA LYS A 208 -20.31 -4.99 13.89
C LYS A 208 -19.77 -4.01 12.85
N GLU A 209 -20.26 -4.08 11.62
CA GLU A 209 -19.77 -3.25 10.52
C GLU A 209 -20.21 -1.80 10.70
N ARG A 210 -21.43 -1.54 11.21
CA ARG A 210 -21.86 -0.17 11.59
C ARG A 210 -20.92 0.46 12.62
N ALA A 211 -20.47 -0.30 13.63
CA ALA A 211 -19.51 0.19 14.61
C ALA A 211 -18.11 0.37 13.99
N GLY A 212 -17.73 -0.50 13.06
CA GLY A 212 -16.49 -0.40 12.28
C GLY A 212 -16.42 0.86 11.41
N LEU A 213 -17.40 1.05 10.52
CA LEU A 213 -17.52 2.22 9.64
C LEU A 213 -17.45 3.54 10.43
N ARG A 214 -18.17 3.65 11.55
CA ARG A 214 -18.10 4.84 12.43
C ARG A 214 -16.70 5.10 12.99
N ARG A 215 -15.97 4.05 13.41
CA ARG A 215 -14.58 4.20 13.89
C ARG A 215 -13.62 4.58 12.76
N PHE A 216 -13.85 4.06 11.55
CA PHE A 216 -13.06 4.40 10.37
C PHE A 216 -13.22 5.88 10.01
N ILE A 217 -14.46 6.35 9.85
CA ILE A 217 -14.79 7.76 9.58
C ILE A 217 -14.17 8.68 10.63
N ALA A 218 -14.46 8.45 11.92
CA ALA A 218 -13.94 9.27 13.02
C ALA A 218 -12.41 9.22 13.18
N THR A 219 -11.72 8.27 12.55
CA THR A 219 -10.25 8.24 12.51
C THR A 219 -9.71 9.09 11.36
N VAL A 220 -10.30 8.97 10.16
CA VAL A 220 -9.97 9.82 9.02
C VAL A 220 -10.25 11.31 9.31
N GLU A 221 -11.38 11.62 9.95
CA GLU A 221 -11.74 13.00 10.33
C GLU A 221 -10.74 13.64 11.32
N ARG A 222 -10.20 12.85 12.27
CA ARG A 222 -9.20 13.34 13.24
C ARG A 222 -7.85 13.60 12.57
N GLU A 223 -7.45 12.73 11.65
CA GLU A 223 -6.23 12.90 10.85
C GLU A 223 -6.33 14.10 9.89
N ALA A 224 -7.52 14.41 9.38
CA ALA A 224 -7.78 15.55 8.50
C ALA A 224 -7.86 16.92 9.22
N GLY A 225 -7.90 16.93 10.56
CA GLY A 225 -8.03 18.12 11.40
C GLY A 225 -6.72 18.59 12.03
N HIS A 226 -5.58 18.07 11.58
CA HIS A 226 -4.22 18.43 11.98
C HIS A 226 -3.43 18.94 10.76
#